data_AF-S4NY97-F1
#
_entry.id   AF-S4NY97-F1
#
_cell.length_a   1.000
_cell.length_b   1.000
_cell.length_c   1.000
_cell.angle_alpha   90.00
_cell.angle_beta   90.00
_cell.angle_gamma   90.00
#
_symmetry.space_group_name_H-M   'P 1'
#
loop_
_entity.id
_entity.type
_entity.pdbx_description
1 polymer ?
#
loop_
_entity_poly.entity_id
_entity_poly.type
_entity_poly.pdbx_seq_one_letter_code
_entity_poly.pdbx_strand_id
1 'polypeptide(L)' 'MQLCSAKRVRTTSYHPCANGLVERMHRTLKAALMCHQDTWSNALPVVLLGMRSALKEDIHASAAELVYGEPLCL' A
#
# COMPACT_ATOMS: atom_id res chain seq x y z
N MET A 1 -18.87 19.60 7.88
CA MET A 1 -18.28 20.25 6.68
C MET A 1 -17.54 19.19 5.89
N GLN A 2 -17.81 19.09 4.60
CA GLN A 2 -17.06 18.22 3.70
C GLN A 2 -16.05 19.09 2.96
N LEU A 3 -14.75 18.94 3.29
CA LEU A 3 -13.67 19.77 2.75
C LEU A 3 -13.38 19.47 1.26
N CYS A 4 -13.66 18.24 0.81
CA CYS A 4 -13.37 17.80 -0.56
C CYS A 4 -14.60 17.08 -1.15
N SER A 5 -14.81 17.18 -2.47
CA SER A 5 -15.90 16.53 -3.22
C SER A 5 -15.82 14.99 -3.31
N ALA A 6 -15.20 14.32 -2.34
CA ALA A 6 -15.03 12.88 -2.29
C ALA A 6 -16.21 12.18 -1.60
N LYS A 7 -16.78 11.13 -2.21
CA LYS A 7 -17.83 10.32 -1.59
C LYS A 7 -17.23 9.36 -0.56
N ARG A 8 -17.61 9.50 0.72
CA ARG A 8 -17.23 8.53 1.75
C ARG A 8 -18.12 7.29 1.68
N VAL A 9 -17.52 6.12 1.43
CA VAL A 9 -18.17 4.81 1.55
C VAL A 9 -17.71 4.16 2.86
N ARG A 10 -18.64 3.57 3.62
CA ARG A 10 -18.34 2.87 4.87
C ARG A 10 -18.69 1.40 4.73
N THR A 11 -17.84 0.55 5.28
CA THR A 11 -18.10 -0.88 5.43
C THR A 11 -18.89 -1.15 6.71
N THR A 12 -19.48 -2.34 6.81
CA THR A 12 -20.15 -2.80 8.04
C THR A 12 -19.16 -2.90 9.20
N SER A 13 -19.64 -2.71 10.43
CA SER A 13 -18.84 -2.85 11.64
C SER A 13 -18.34 -4.29 11.78
N TYR A 14 -17.14 -4.45 12.38
CA TYR A 14 -16.51 -5.76 12.64
C TYR A 14 -16.35 -6.65 11.39
N HIS A 15 -16.31 -6.05 10.19
CA HIS A 15 -16.19 -6.76 8.93
C HIS A 15 -14.96 -6.33 8.12
N PRO A 16 -13.74 -6.65 8.59
CA PRO A 16 -12.49 -6.24 7.93
C PRO A 16 -12.36 -6.78 6.50
N CYS A 17 -13.05 -7.90 6.20
CA CYS A 17 -13.06 -8.50 4.86
C CYS A 17 -13.57 -7.55 3.77
N ALA A 18 -14.48 -6.62 4.08
CA ALA A 18 -14.94 -5.64 3.11
C ALA A 18 -13.85 -4.65 2.67
N ASN A 19 -12.79 -4.47 3.48
CA ASN A 19 -11.58 -3.70 3.11
C ASN A 19 -10.38 -4.63 2.86
N GLY A 20 -10.62 -5.87 2.44
CA GLY A 20 -9.60 -6.92 2.41
C GLY A 20 -8.35 -6.61 1.58
N LEU A 21 -8.44 -5.74 0.56
CA LEU A 21 -7.26 -5.27 -0.17
C LEU A 21 -6.32 -4.45 0.71
N VAL A 22 -6.86 -3.48 1.45
CA VAL A 22 -6.09 -2.64 2.38
C VAL A 22 -5.56 -3.48 3.54
N GLU A 23 -6.37 -4.39 4.09
CA GLU A 23 -5.92 -5.26 5.17
C GLU A 23 -4.81 -6.22 4.75
N ARG A 24 -4.85 -6.76 3.53
CA ARG A 24 -3.74 -7.54 2.95
C ARG A 24 -2.48 -6.69 2.78
N MET A 25 -2.62 -5.48 2.25
CA MET A 25 -1.51 -4.54 2.08
C MET A 25 -0.87 -4.19 3.44
N HIS A 26 -1.67 -3.98 4.49
CA HIS A 26 -1.16 -3.74 5.85
C HIS A 26 -0.33 -4.90 6.40
N ARG A 27 -0.72 -6.16 6.12
CA ARG A 27 0.05 -7.33 6.55
C ARG A 27 1.45 -7.33 5.93
N THR A 28 1.54 -7.07 4.63
CA THR A 28 2.83 -6.97 3.92
C THR A 28 3.66 -5.80 4.42
N LEU A 29 3.05 -4.63 4.61
CA LEU A 29 3.72 -3.44 5.14
C LEU A 29 4.33 -3.70 6.52
N LYS A 30 3.57 -4.29 7.45
CA LYS A 30 4.06 -4.61 8.79
C LYS A 30 5.22 -5.61 8.73
N ALA A 31 5.12 -6.64 7.90
CA ALA A 31 6.20 -7.61 7.71
C ALA A 31 7.49 -6.93 7.23
N ALA A 32 7.42 -6.08 6.21
CA ALA A 32 8.58 -5.37 5.68
C ALA A 32 9.19 -4.38 6.69
N LEU A 33 8.36 -3.68 7.47
CA LEU A 33 8.81 -2.80 8.54
C LEU A 33 9.52 -3.56 9.67
N MET A 34 9.04 -4.76 10.03
CA MET A 34 9.69 -5.60 11.05
C MET A 34 11.08 -6.09 10.63
N CYS A 35 11.39 -6.09 9.33
CA CYS A 35 12.70 -6.47 8.81
C CYS A 35 13.73 -5.32 8.86
N HIS A 36 13.34 -4.09 9.19
CA HIS A 36 14.24 -2.94 9.26
C HIS A 36 14.74 -2.72 10.70
N GLN A 37 15.98 -2.25 10.84
CA GLN A 37 16.60 -1.94 12.14
C GLN A 37 16.24 -0.53 12.66
N ASP A 38 15.85 0.37 11.75
CA ASP A 38 15.45 1.74 12.08
C ASP A 38 14.07 1.84 12.73
N THR A 39 13.74 3.01 13.26
CA THR A 39 12.37 3.31 13.67
C THR A 39 11.41 3.17 12.49
N TRP A 40 10.20 2.69 12.75
CA TRP A 40 9.22 2.44 11.68
C TRP A 40 8.95 3.67 10.81
N SER A 41 9.02 4.89 11.37
CA SER A 41 8.82 6.14 10.66
C SER A 41 9.94 6.43 9.65
N ASN A 42 11.19 6.06 9.99
CA ASN A 42 12.34 6.26 9.12
C ASN A 42 12.41 5.18 8.03
N ALA A 43 12.01 3.95 8.34
CA ALA A 43 11.94 2.86 7.37
C ALA A 43 10.76 3.01 6.38
N LEU A 44 9.70 3.74 6.77
CA LEU A 44 8.45 3.82 6.01
C LEU A 44 8.62 4.28 4.55
N PRO A 45 9.39 5.34 4.22
CA PRO A 45 9.53 5.78 2.83
C PRO A 45 10.17 4.69 1.93
N VAL A 46 11.20 4.01 2.42
CA VAL A 46 11.91 2.95 1.68
C VAL A 46 11.02 1.72 1.50
N VAL A 47 10.33 1.30 2.56
CA VAL A 47 9.40 0.16 2.48
C VAL A 47 8.26 0.46 1.49
N LEU A 48 7.67 1.65 1.54
CA LEU A 48 6.61 2.03 0.61
C LEU A 48 7.11 2.16 -0.83
N LEU A 49 8.36 2.60 -1.04
CA LEU A 49 8.98 2.58 -2.36
C LEU A 49 9.10 1.14 -2.88
N GLY A 50 9.68 0.24 -2.09
CA GLY A 50 9.81 -1.17 -2.45
C GLY A 50 8.45 -1.81 -2.78
N MET A 51 7.42 -1.54 -1.99
CA MET A 51 6.07 -2.06 -2.25
C MET A 51 5.45 -1.52 -3.54
N ARG A 52 5.80 -0.31 -3.98
CA ARG A 52 5.27 0.29 -5.21
C ARG A 52 6.02 -0.17 -6.46
N SER A 53 7.32 -0.42 -6.33
CA SER A 53 8.19 -0.88 -7.43
C SER A 53 8.22 -2.40 -7.58
N ALA A 54 7.76 -3.16 -6.58
CA ALA A 54 7.77 -4.62 -6.64
C ALA A 54 6.87 -5.14 -7.77
N LEU A 55 7.44 -6.00 -8.61
CA LEU A 55 6.70 -6.74 -9.63
C LEU A 55 5.72 -7.69 -8.94
N LYS A 56 4.45 -7.61 -9.33
CA LYS A 56 3.42 -8.49 -8.81
C LYS A 56 3.10 -9.53 -9.87
N GLU A 57 3.54 -10.77 -9.64
CA GLU A 57 3.51 -11.86 -10.64
C GLU A 57 2.10 -12.17 -11.16
N ASP A 58 1.06 -12.01 -10.34
CA ASP A 58 -0.33 -12.27 -10.73
C ASP A 58 -0.83 -11.33 -11.83
N ILE A 59 -0.31 -10.10 -11.88
CA ILE A 59 -0.68 -9.07 -12.85
C ILE A 59 0.45 -8.69 -13.81
N HIS A 60 1.63 -9.27 -13.65
CA HIS A 60 2.85 -9.01 -14.45
C HIS A 60 3.22 -7.52 -14.52
N ALA A 61 2.92 -6.75 -13.47
CA ALA A 61 3.20 -5.33 -13.37
C ALA A 61 3.39 -4.90 -11.92
N SER A 62 4.09 -3.79 -11.69
CA SER A 62 4.17 -3.10 -10.41
C SER A 62 3.06 -2.07 -10.23
N ALA A 63 2.81 -1.65 -8.99
CA ALA A 63 1.81 -0.61 -8.71
C ALA A 63 2.20 0.73 -9.36
N ALA A 64 3.49 1.02 -9.43
CA ALA A 64 4.02 2.19 -10.12
C ALA A 64 3.71 2.18 -11.62
N GLU A 65 4.00 1.06 -12.30
CA GLU A 65 3.75 0.93 -13.74
C GLU A 65 2.27 1.07 -14.07
N LEU A 66 1.37 0.53 -13.23
CA LEU A 66 -0.07 0.67 -13.43
C LEU A 66 -0.58 2.11 -13.27
N VAL A 67 0.09 2.94 -12.47
CA VAL A 67 -0.35 4.31 -12.18
C VAL A 67 0.32 5.32 -13.12
N TYR A 68 1.62 5.17 -13.37
CA TYR A 68 2.42 6.13 -14.13
C TYR A 68 2.72 5.68 -15.56
N GLY A 69 2.53 4.40 -15.89
CA GLY A 69 2.91 3.82 -17.18
C GLY A 69 4.39 3.45 -17.29
N GLU A 70 5.18 3.68 -16.23
CA GLU A 70 6.62 3.41 -16.18
C GLU A 70 7.05 2.96 -14.76
N PRO A 71 8.16 2.22 -14.63
CA PRO A 71 8.69 1.83 -13.33
C PRO A 71 9.29 3.02 -12.58
N LEU A 72 9.32 2.95 -11.24
CA LEU A 72 10.03 3.94 -10.43
C LEU A 72 11.54 3.68 -10.51
N CYS A 73 12.27 4.65 -11.08
CA CYS A 73 13.72 4.67 -11.08
C CYS A 73 14.23 5.22 -9.75
N LEU A 74 15.29 4.60 -9.21
CA LEU A 74 16.07 5.08 -8.07
C LEU A 74 17.26 5.93 -8.56
#